data_AF-A0A963GE16-F1
#
_entry.id   AF-A0A963GE16-F1
#
_cell.length_a   1.000
_cell.length_b   1.000
_cell.length_c   1.000
_cell.angle_alpha   90.00
_cell.angle_beta   90.00
_cell.angle_gamma   90.00
#
_symmetry.space_group_name_H-M   'P 1'
#
loop_
_entity.id
_entity.type
_entity.pdbx_description
1 polymer ?
#
loop_
_entity_poly.entity_id
_entity_poly.type
_entity_poly.pdbx_seq_one_letter_code
_entity_poly.pdbx_strand_id
1 'polypeptide(L)'
;MAKSLLAVSLEDKYTLKSGRAYMTGIQALVRLPMMQRMRDEAAGLNTAGYVTGYRGSPLGNVDQEFWKARKYLEPKNIRFQPGLNEDLAATAVWGTQQVSLDPNALYDGVFSIWYGKGPGVDRTGDVFRHANAAGTSKHGGVLVIAGDDHAAKSSTLPHQTEHVFKSLMMPVLSPAGIQDYLEYGLHGFAMSRYSGCWVAFKALTDTVETSASVDVDPFKVKTVIPTDFPLPADGLNLRWPDPPLVQEKRLLHHKLYAALAYCRANNLNRTIIDSADAKLGIITSGKSYLDVRQALEDLGIDDAMAASIGIRLYKVGMVWPLEAEGVREFADGLEEILVIEEKRQFLEYQLKEELYNWNENVRPRVIGKFDETGEWSLPHSDWLLPAAGELTPAMIARVIAARIARFHTSDRIKARLAFLEAKEAALAKPRLSIARVPHYCSGCPHNTSTKVPEGSKAIAGIGCHYMATWLSPESTQFFCQMGGEGVPWVGQAPFTGTKHVFANLGDGTYMHSGILAIRAAVAAKVNITYKILYNDAVAMTGGQPHDGTLSVPIIAAQLAAEGV
;
A
#
# COMPACT_ATOMS: atom_id res chain seq x y z
N MET A 1 24.57 -24.05 -30.90
CA MET A 1 24.41 -24.84 -29.65
C MET A 1 22.99 -24.64 -29.16
N ALA A 2 22.20 -25.70 -29.06
CA ALA A 2 20.87 -25.63 -28.46
C ALA A 2 21.03 -25.26 -26.98
N LYS A 3 20.51 -24.10 -26.55
CA LYS A 3 20.40 -23.76 -25.13
C LYS A 3 19.52 -24.84 -24.48
N SER A 4 20.10 -25.69 -23.63
CA SER A 4 19.31 -26.59 -22.79
C SER A 4 18.36 -25.73 -21.95
N LEU A 5 17.10 -26.15 -21.86
CA LEU A 5 16.15 -25.50 -20.95
C LEU A 5 16.73 -25.54 -19.53
N LEU A 6 16.66 -24.41 -18.82
CA LEU A 6 17.07 -24.34 -17.42
C LEU A 6 16.21 -25.32 -16.61
N ALA A 7 16.82 -26.06 -15.68
CA ALA A 7 16.07 -26.82 -14.70
C ALA A 7 15.39 -25.83 -13.74
N VAL A 8 14.06 -25.87 -13.66
CA VAL A 8 13.25 -24.95 -12.87
C VAL A 8 12.46 -25.72 -11.82
N SER A 9 12.41 -25.21 -10.60
CA SER A 9 11.62 -25.71 -9.48
C SER A 9 10.68 -24.63 -8.94
N LEU A 10 9.51 -25.02 -8.45
CA LEU A 10 8.63 -24.09 -7.73
C LEU A 10 9.29 -23.54 -6.45
N GLU A 11 10.25 -24.24 -5.87
CA GLU A 11 10.96 -23.79 -4.67
C GLU A 11 12.03 -22.74 -4.97
N ASP A 12 12.37 -22.51 -6.25
CA ASP A 12 13.40 -21.54 -6.65
C ASP A 12 13.10 -20.13 -6.16
N LYS A 13 11.81 -19.78 -5.99
CA LYS A 13 11.39 -18.52 -5.37
C LYS A 13 11.99 -18.27 -3.98
N TYR A 14 12.37 -19.34 -3.25
CA TYR A 14 12.99 -19.26 -1.92
C TYR A 14 14.42 -19.80 -1.89
N THR A 15 14.78 -20.77 -2.73
CA THR A 15 16.08 -21.46 -2.67
C THR A 15 17.12 -20.89 -3.64
N LEU A 16 16.72 -20.28 -4.75
CA LEU A 16 17.66 -19.79 -5.75
C LEU A 16 18.45 -18.60 -5.20
N LYS A 17 19.78 -18.60 -5.37
CA LYS A 17 20.66 -17.53 -4.86
C LYS A 17 20.70 -16.31 -5.78
N SER A 18 20.63 -16.53 -7.09
CA SER A 18 20.72 -15.51 -8.14
C SER A 18 20.08 -16.02 -9.44
N GLY A 19 19.70 -15.13 -10.33
CA GLY A 19 19.04 -15.48 -11.60
C GLY A 19 17.53 -15.26 -11.54
N ARG A 20 16.77 -15.87 -12.45
CA ARG A 20 15.32 -15.63 -12.56
C ARG A 20 14.51 -16.70 -11.84
N ALA A 21 13.54 -16.29 -11.02
CA ALA A 21 12.56 -17.17 -10.40
C ALA A 21 11.14 -16.67 -10.68
N TYR A 22 10.22 -17.61 -10.91
CA TYR A 22 8.80 -17.32 -11.04
C TYR A 22 8.14 -17.23 -9.66
N MET A 23 7.43 -16.12 -9.38
CA MET A 23 6.77 -15.89 -8.11
C MET A 23 5.59 -14.93 -8.22
N THR A 24 4.69 -14.97 -7.24
CA THR A 24 3.63 -13.97 -7.05
C THR A 24 4.15 -12.75 -6.27
N GLY A 25 3.37 -11.66 -6.25
CA GLY A 25 3.67 -10.49 -5.42
C GLY A 25 3.80 -10.83 -3.93
N ILE A 26 2.91 -11.65 -3.38
CA ILE A 26 2.98 -12.12 -1.98
C ILE A 26 4.27 -12.91 -1.72
N GLN A 27 4.65 -13.80 -2.64
CA GLN A 27 5.88 -14.59 -2.51
C GLN A 27 7.14 -13.71 -2.58
N ALA A 28 7.11 -12.63 -3.36
CA ALA A 28 8.18 -11.63 -3.35
C ALA A 28 8.31 -10.94 -1.98
N LEU A 29 7.20 -10.66 -1.29
CA LEU A 29 7.23 -10.12 0.08
C LEU A 29 7.84 -11.09 1.10
N VAL A 30 7.65 -12.40 0.92
CA VAL A 30 8.30 -13.45 1.74
C VAL A 30 9.79 -13.56 1.41
N ARG A 31 10.15 -13.41 0.12
CA ARG A 31 11.53 -13.51 -0.36
C ARG A 31 12.38 -12.30 0.06
N LEU A 32 11.80 -11.10 0.07
CA LEU A 32 12.47 -9.85 0.41
C LEU A 32 13.28 -9.90 1.73
N PRO A 33 12.74 -10.31 2.89
CA PRO A 33 13.52 -10.39 4.13
C PRO A 33 14.67 -11.41 4.05
N MET A 34 14.55 -12.48 3.23
CA MET A 34 15.66 -13.42 3.01
C MET A 34 16.81 -12.73 2.25
N MET A 35 16.47 -11.91 1.25
CA MET A 35 17.46 -11.15 0.47
C MET A 35 18.16 -10.11 1.35
N GLN A 36 17.41 -9.42 2.24
CA GLN A 36 18.01 -8.50 3.20
C GLN A 36 18.98 -9.21 4.14
N ARG A 37 18.61 -10.38 4.69
CA ARG A 37 19.50 -11.17 5.54
C ARG A 37 20.79 -11.57 4.82
N MET A 38 20.70 -12.00 3.56
CA MET A 38 21.88 -12.37 2.76
C MET A 38 22.84 -11.19 2.56
N ARG A 39 22.31 -9.97 2.41
CA ARG A 39 23.12 -8.76 2.31
C ARG A 39 23.82 -8.42 3.61
N ASP A 40 23.10 -8.54 4.73
CA ASP A 40 23.66 -8.30 6.06
C ASP A 40 24.76 -9.30 6.41
N GLU A 41 24.54 -10.59 6.11
CA GLU A 41 25.56 -11.66 6.20
C GLU A 41 26.82 -11.31 5.40
N ALA A 42 26.67 -10.89 4.15
CA ALA A 42 27.80 -10.52 3.29
C ALA A 42 28.51 -9.24 3.77
N ALA A 43 27.84 -8.37 4.51
CA ALA A 43 28.41 -7.19 5.15
C ALA A 43 29.03 -7.47 6.53
N GLY A 44 29.01 -8.73 6.99
CA GLY A 44 29.53 -9.12 8.31
C GLY A 44 28.64 -8.77 9.49
N LEU A 45 27.35 -8.48 9.25
CA LEU A 45 26.39 -8.14 10.30
C LEU A 45 25.60 -9.38 10.76
N ASN A 46 25.47 -9.51 12.08
CA ASN A 46 24.60 -10.50 12.73
C ASN A 46 23.22 -9.88 13.01
N THR A 47 22.41 -9.73 11.95
CA THR A 47 21.03 -9.23 12.05
C THR A 47 19.99 -10.36 12.07
N ALA A 48 18.81 -10.03 12.59
CA ALA A 48 17.61 -10.86 12.50
C ALA A 48 16.48 -10.13 11.75
N GLY A 49 15.49 -10.88 11.28
CA GLY A 49 14.29 -10.35 10.63
C GLY A 49 13.03 -10.58 11.45
N TYR A 50 12.13 -9.60 11.50
CA TYR A 50 10.81 -9.75 12.13
C TYR A 50 9.70 -9.29 11.20
N VAL A 51 8.69 -10.13 10.98
CA VAL A 51 7.55 -9.82 10.12
C VAL A 51 6.27 -10.03 10.91
N THR A 52 5.41 -9.01 10.91
CA THR A 52 4.10 -9.04 11.57
C THR A 52 3.14 -8.13 10.84
N GLY A 53 1.84 -8.32 11.05
CA GLY A 53 0.80 -7.54 10.41
C GLY A 53 -0.55 -8.18 10.63
N TYR A 54 -1.58 -7.56 10.08
CA TYR A 54 -2.92 -8.13 10.08
C TYR A 54 -3.41 -8.34 8.64
N ARG A 55 -3.94 -9.54 8.41
CA ARG A 55 -4.41 -9.99 7.10
C ARG A 55 -5.64 -9.21 6.64
N GLY A 56 -5.62 -8.80 5.38
CA GLY A 56 -6.72 -8.11 4.74
C GLY A 56 -6.41 -7.93 3.26
N SER A 57 -7.41 -8.04 2.40
CA SER A 57 -7.20 -7.89 0.95
C SER A 57 -6.57 -6.53 0.60
N PRO A 58 -5.60 -6.47 -0.33
CA PRO A 58 -5.07 -7.56 -1.18
C PRO A 58 -4.04 -8.49 -0.50
N LEU A 59 -3.63 -8.19 0.73
CA LEU A 59 -2.63 -8.91 1.51
C LEU A 59 -3.19 -10.09 2.33
N GLY A 60 -4.38 -10.61 1.98
CA GLY A 60 -5.09 -11.62 2.77
C GLY A 60 -4.32 -12.94 2.96
N ASN A 61 -3.51 -13.33 1.97
CA ASN A 61 -2.77 -14.60 1.98
C ASN A 61 -1.32 -14.50 2.48
N VAL A 62 -0.89 -13.33 2.97
CA VAL A 62 0.49 -13.11 3.43
C VAL A 62 0.87 -14.11 4.53
N ASP A 63 0.03 -14.26 5.55
CA ASP A 63 0.28 -15.17 6.68
C ASP A 63 0.51 -16.62 6.21
N GLN A 64 -0.35 -17.10 5.30
CA GLN A 64 -0.27 -18.46 4.78
C GLN A 64 1.04 -18.71 4.06
N GLU A 65 1.50 -17.75 3.25
CA GLU A 65 2.76 -17.90 2.52
C GLU A 65 3.98 -17.85 3.45
N PHE A 66 3.96 -16.99 4.49
CA PHE A 66 5.01 -16.99 5.51
C PHE A 66 5.04 -18.30 6.32
N TRP A 67 3.88 -18.85 6.70
CA TRP A 67 3.81 -20.15 7.38
C TRP A 67 4.37 -21.28 6.52
N LYS A 68 4.01 -21.34 5.23
CA LYS A 68 4.56 -22.34 4.29
C LYS A 68 6.08 -22.19 4.11
N ALA A 69 6.57 -20.96 4.11
CA ALA A 69 7.99 -20.65 3.92
C ALA A 69 8.84 -20.76 5.20
N ARG A 70 8.25 -21.08 6.36
CA ARG A 70 8.92 -21.14 7.67
C ARG A 70 10.26 -21.86 7.64
N LYS A 71 10.33 -23.03 6.99
CA LYS A 71 11.56 -23.85 6.85
C LYS A 71 12.72 -23.14 6.14
N TYR A 72 12.44 -22.10 5.35
CA TYR A 72 13.45 -21.28 4.67
C TYR A 72 13.80 -20.00 5.45
N LEU A 73 12.91 -19.55 6.34
CA LEU A 73 13.03 -18.30 7.10
C LEU A 73 13.78 -18.51 8.42
N GLU A 74 13.47 -19.58 9.16
CA GLU A 74 14.08 -19.83 10.48
C GLU A 74 15.60 -19.99 10.43
N PRO A 75 16.21 -20.72 9.46
CA PRO A 75 17.67 -20.81 9.34
C PRO A 75 18.36 -19.47 9.03
N LYS A 76 17.57 -18.44 8.69
CA LYS A 76 18.02 -17.08 8.38
C LYS A 76 17.73 -16.09 9.52
N ASN A 77 17.31 -16.58 10.68
CA ASN A 77 16.90 -15.77 11.83
C ASN A 77 15.73 -14.81 11.50
N ILE A 78 14.84 -15.21 10.59
CA ILE A 78 13.66 -14.43 10.23
C ILE A 78 12.45 -15.04 10.91
N ARG A 79 11.83 -14.27 11.82
CA ARG A 79 10.63 -14.66 12.55
C ARG A 79 9.41 -14.00 11.95
N PHE A 80 8.44 -14.83 11.55
CA PHE A 80 7.08 -14.38 11.27
C PHE A 80 6.20 -14.60 12.49
N GLN A 81 5.46 -13.57 12.89
CA GLN A 81 4.48 -13.62 13.96
C GLN A 81 3.24 -12.85 13.48
N PRO A 82 2.09 -13.50 13.26
CA PRO A 82 0.88 -12.77 12.90
C PRO A 82 0.47 -11.84 14.04
N GLY A 83 0.00 -10.65 13.70
CA GLY A 83 -0.49 -9.67 14.66
C GLY A 83 -1.95 -9.91 15.00
N LEU A 84 -2.35 -9.58 16.23
CA LEU A 84 -3.76 -9.62 16.65
C LEU A 84 -4.60 -8.55 15.91
N ASN A 85 -4.01 -7.38 15.71
CA ASN A 85 -4.53 -6.28 14.91
C ASN A 85 -3.36 -5.43 14.39
N GLU A 86 -3.66 -4.47 13.53
CA GLU A 86 -2.66 -3.62 12.88
C GLU A 86 -1.82 -2.79 13.88
N ASP A 87 -2.46 -2.24 14.91
CA ASP A 87 -1.84 -1.33 15.87
C ASP A 87 -0.81 -2.05 16.75
N LEU A 88 -1.18 -3.23 17.27
CA LEU A 88 -0.30 -4.06 18.08
C LEU A 88 0.81 -4.69 17.25
N ALA A 89 0.56 -5.01 15.98
CA ALA A 89 1.60 -5.43 15.05
C ALA A 89 2.64 -4.31 14.84
N ALA A 90 2.21 -3.07 14.61
CA ALA A 90 3.14 -1.94 14.48
C ALA A 90 3.90 -1.68 15.78
N THR A 91 3.23 -1.82 16.93
CA THR A 91 3.87 -1.67 18.25
C THR A 91 4.96 -2.73 18.45
N ALA A 92 4.71 -3.97 18.01
CA ALA A 92 5.72 -5.03 18.05
C ALA A 92 6.92 -4.70 17.15
N VAL A 93 6.70 -4.16 15.94
CA VAL A 93 7.77 -3.68 15.07
C VAL A 93 8.56 -2.53 15.71
N TRP A 94 7.90 -1.64 16.45
CA TRP A 94 8.62 -0.60 17.18
C TRP A 94 9.52 -1.18 18.27
N GLY A 95 9.06 -2.22 18.97
CA GLY A 95 9.88 -2.97 19.93
C GLY A 95 11.15 -3.56 19.32
N THR A 96 11.11 -4.04 18.07
CA THR A 96 12.31 -4.60 17.41
C THR A 96 13.39 -3.56 17.19
N GLN A 97 13.02 -2.29 17.00
CA GLN A 97 13.96 -1.18 16.83
C GLN A 97 14.61 -0.75 18.15
N GLN A 98 14.10 -1.22 19.28
CA GLN A 98 14.62 -0.92 20.62
C GLN A 98 15.56 -2.02 21.14
N VAL A 99 15.67 -3.16 20.44
CA VAL A 99 16.49 -4.32 20.86
C VAL A 99 17.93 -3.93 21.15
N SER A 100 18.53 -3.04 20.33
CA SER A 100 19.92 -2.60 20.52
C SER A 100 20.15 -1.73 21.76
N LEU A 101 19.10 -1.34 22.48
CA LEU A 101 19.19 -0.66 23.77
C LEU A 101 19.36 -1.63 24.95
N ASP A 102 19.06 -2.91 24.76
CA ASP A 102 19.26 -3.96 25.77
C ASP A 102 20.73 -4.43 25.73
N PRO A 103 21.47 -4.39 26.86
CA PRO A 103 22.84 -4.92 26.92
C PRO A 103 22.95 -6.42 26.62
N ASN A 104 21.83 -7.17 26.64
CA ASN A 104 21.76 -8.59 26.32
C ASN A 104 21.28 -8.87 24.89
N ALA A 105 21.30 -7.86 24.00
CA ALA A 105 20.91 -8.03 22.61
C ALA A 105 21.73 -9.14 21.92
N LEU A 106 21.03 -10.07 21.26
CA LEU A 106 21.64 -11.20 20.55
C LEU A 106 22.07 -10.85 19.11
N TYR A 107 21.60 -9.72 18.59
CA TYR A 107 21.77 -9.31 17.19
C TYR A 107 22.13 -7.83 17.11
N ASP A 108 22.88 -7.44 16.08
CA ASP A 108 23.31 -6.06 15.84
C ASP A 108 22.13 -5.13 15.50
N GLY A 109 21.04 -5.73 15.00
CA GLY A 109 19.79 -5.06 14.68
C GLY A 109 18.75 -6.03 14.14
N VAL A 110 17.49 -5.61 14.20
CA VAL A 110 16.35 -6.40 13.70
C VAL A 110 15.67 -5.62 12.59
N PHE A 111 15.85 -6.03 11.33
CA PHE A 111 15.08 -5.44 10.24
C PHE A 111 13.66 -5.95 10.30
N SER A 112 12.67 -5.12 9.96
CA SER A 112 11.28 -5.47 10.21
C SER A 112 10.32 -5.07 9.11
N ILE A 113 9.31 -5.91 8.90
CA ILE A 113 8.20 -5.66 7.99
C ILE A 113 6.91 -5.61 8.80
N TRP A 114 6.18 -4.52 8.66
CA TRP A 114 4.76 -4.45 8.98
C TRP A 114 3.94 -4.62 7.70
N TYR A 115 2.80 -5.31 7.76
CA TYR A 115 1.84 -5.32 6.66
C TYR A 115 0.39 -5.13 7.13
N GLY A 116 -0.41 -4.47 6.30
CA GLY A 116 -1.83 -4.28 6.54
C GLY A 116 -2.52 -3.68 5.31
N LYS A 117 -3.85 -3.83 5.22
CA LYS A 117 -4.64 -3.16 4.19
C LYS A 117 -4.76 -1.66 4.47
N GLY A 118 -5.23 -0.89 3.51
CA GLY A 118 -5.44 0.56 3.60
C GLY A 118 -6.07 1.03 4.92
N PRO A 119 -7.29 0.59 5.29
CA PRO A 119 -7.92 0.97 6.57
C PRO A 119 -7.12 0.58 7.83
N GLY A 120 -6.24 -0.41 7.72
CA GLY A 120 -5.31 -0.76 8.79
C GLY A 120 -4.26 0.33 9.01
N VAL A 121 -3.81 0.98 7.93
CA VAL A 121 -2.95 2.17 8.02
C VAL A 121 -3.66 3.33 8.70
N ASP A 122 -4.94 3.57 8.35
CA ASP A 122 -5.74 4.62 8.99
C ASP A 122 -5.84 4.42 10.51
N ARG A 123 -6.06 3.16 10.92
CA ARG A 123 -6.18 2.77 12.33
C ARG A 123 -4.85 2.95 13.10
N THR A 124 -3.74 2.58 12.48
CA THR A 124 -2.41 2.51 13.10
C THR A 124 -1.66 3.84 13.14
N GLY A 125 -2.27 4.93 12.68
CA GLY A 125 -1.63 6.24 12.61
C GLY A 125 -0.98 6.72 13.92
N ASP A 126 -1.55 6.40 15.08
CA ASP A 126 -0.95 6.78 16.38
C ASP A 126 0.42 6.13 16.62
N VAL A 127 0.50 4.80 16.50
CA VAL A 127 1.74 4.04 16.69
C VAL A 127 2.78 4.44 15.65
N PHE A 128 2.36 4.67 14.39
CA PHE A 128 3.29 5.13 13.36
C PHE A 128 3.90 6.51 13.67
N ARG A 129 3.14 7.45 14.26
CA ARG A 129 3.70 8.75 14.69
C ARG A 129 4.78 8.55 15.75
N HIS A 130 4.48 7.80 16.80
CA HIS A 130 5.42 7.53 17.87
C HIS A 130 6.68 6.81 17.38
N ALA A 131 6.49 5.75 16.60
CA ALA A 131 7.59 4.91 16.16
C ALA A 131 8.48 5.59 15.12
N ASN A 132 7.91 6.39 14.20
CA ASN A 132 8.70 7.12 13.20
C ASN A 132 9.45 8.32 13.82
N ALA A 133 8.82 9.03 14.77
CA ALA A 133 9.49 10.09 15.54
C ALA A 133 10.72 9.55 16.29
N ALA A 134 10.57 8.43 17.00
CA ALA A 134 11.68 7.73 17.65
C ALA A 134 12.72 7.26 16.60
N GLY A 135 12.24 6.59 15.55
CA GLY A 135 13.02 6.11 14.40
C GLY A 135 13.42 4.65 14.48
N THR A 136 14.37 4.26 13.65
CA THR A 136 14.88 2.88 13.53
C THR A 136 16.24 2.72 14.19
N SER A 137 16.58 1.49 14.58
CA SER A 137 17.95 1.14 14.97
C SER A 137 18.89 1.20 13.76
N LYS A 138 20.18 1.49 13.98
CA LYS A 138 21.21 1.64 12.93
C LYS A 138 21.27 0.45 11.98
N HIS A 139 21.12 -0.78 12.50
CA HIS A 139 21.13 -2.02 11.71
C HIS A 139 19.76 -2.73 11.69
N GLY A 140 18.71 -2.08 12.19
CA GLY A 140 17.34 -2.55 12.07
C GLY A 140 16.76 -2.20 10.70
N GLY A 141 15.98 -1.13 10.66
CA GLY A 141 15.29 -0.66 9.46
C GLY A 141 13.89 -1.26 9.36
N VAL A 142 12.92 -0.46 8.94
CA VAL A 142 11.50 -0.81 8.93
C VAL A 142 10.87 -0.51 7.58
N LEU A 143 10.19 -1.52 7.04
CA LEU A 143 9.35 -1.41 5.86
C LEU A 143 7.87 -1.60 6.25
N VAL A 144 7.02 -0.65 5.88
CA VAL A 144 5.59 -0.66 6.16
C VAL A 144 4.82 -0.91 4.87
N ILE A 145 4.41 -2.16 4.67
CA ILE A 145 3.73 -2.61 3.45
C ILE A 145 2.24 -2.32 3.56
N ALA A 146 1.76 -1.44 2.70
CA ALA A 146 0.39 -0.94 2.72
C ALA A 146 -0.40 -1.46 1.51
N GLY A 147 -1.36 -2.35 1.76
CA GLY A 147 -2.22 -2.95 0.75
C GLY A 147 -3.33 -2.01 0.30
N ASP A 148 -3.20 -1.42 -0.89
CA ASP A 148 -4.18 -0.49 -1.46
C ASP A 148 -5.07 -1.18 -2.52
N ASP A 149 -6.39 -1.16 -2.27
CA ASP A 149 -7.43 -1.63 -3.19
C ASP A 149 -8.15 -0.42 -3.80
N HIS A 150 -7.65 0.04 -4.94
CA HIS A 150 -8.18 1.24 -5.60
C HIS A 150 -9.62 1.05 -6.10
N ALA A 151 -9.99 -0.12 -6.63
CA ALA A 151 -11.35 -0.38 -7.11
C ALA A 151 -12.30 -0.88 -6.01
N ALA A 152 -11.82 -1.08 -4.78
CA ALA A 152 -12.58 -1.70 -3.71
C ALA A 152 -13.20 -3.05 -4.12
N LYS A 153 -12.46 -3.85 -4.89
CA LYS A 153 -12.94 -5.17 -5.38
C LYS A 153 -13.27 -6.12 -4.23
N SER A 154 -12.59 -5.91 -3.09
CA SER A 154 -12.63 -6.76 -1.91
C SER A 154 -12.67 -5.96 -0.60
N SER A 155 -12.90 -4.65 -0.71
CA SER A 155 -12.87 -3.68 0.38
C SER A 155 -14.20 -2.93 0.48
N THR A 156 -14.50 -2.35 1.64
CA THR A 156 -15.70 -1.51 1.82
C THR A 156 -15.58 -0.14 1.18
N LEU A 157 -14.35 0.34 0.97
CA LEU A 157 -14.05 1.65 0.44
C LEU A 157 -12.82 1.57 -0.47
N PRO A 158 -12.79 2.35 -1.57
CA PRO A 158 -11.56 2.63 -2.31
C PRO A 158 -10.55 3.31 -1.42
N HIS A 159 -9.27 2.92 -1.50
CA HIS A 159 -8.25 3.44 -0.58
C HIS A 159 -7.02 4.02 -1.30
N GLN A 160 -6.32 4.96 -0.64
CA GLN A 160 -5.08 5.58 -1.08
C GLN A 160 -4.23 5.99 0.14
N THR A 161 -3.19 5.20 0.44
CA THR A 161 -2.42 5.34 1.70
C THR A 161 -1.42 6.50 1.72
N GLU A 162 -1.00 7.02 0.57
CA GLU A 162 0.11 7.98 0.49
C GLU A 162 -0.14 9.27 1.29
N HIS A 163 -1.38 9.75 1.32
CA HIS A 163 -1.76 10.93 2.09
C HIS A 163 -1.59 10.72 3.60
N VAL A 164 -1.85 9.50 4.10
CA VAL A 164 -1.67 9.17 5.52
C VAL A 164 -0.18 9.14 5.84
N PHE A 165 0.63 8.45 5.04
CA PHE A 165 2.08 8.38 5.26
C PHE A 165 2.78 9.74 5.19
N LYS A 166 2.32 10.64 4.29
CA LYS A 166 2.75 12.04 4.29
C LYS A 166 2.47 12.73 5.64
N SER A 167 1.29 12.52 6.23
CA SER A 167 0.96 13.09 7.54
C SER A 167 1.78 12.49 8.69
N LEU A 168 2.29 11.26 8.51
CA LEU A 168 3.12 10.53 9.47
C LEU A 168 4.62 10.80 9.30
N MET A 169 5.00 11.61 8.32
CA MET A 169 6.37 11.90 7.94
C MET A 169 7.19 10.66 7.54
N MET A 170 6.54 9.69 6.88
CA MET A 170 7.17 8.44 6.44
C MET A 170 7.44 8.46 4.93
N PRO A 171 8.70 8.34 4.47
CA PRO A 171 9.00 8.24 3.04
C PRO A 171 8.22 7.10 2.38
N VAL A 172 7.66 7.33 1.19
CA VAL A 172 6.78 6.39 0.50
C VAL A 172 7.41 5.91 -0.79
N LEU A 173 7.66 4.61 -0.87
CA LEU A 173 8.06 3.92 -2.09
C LEU A 173 6.84 3.39 -2.85
N SER A 174 6.83 3.57 -4.17
CA SER A 174 5.73 3.16 -5.06
C SER A 174 6.22 2.20 -6.15
N PRO A 175 6.29 0.90 -5.86
CA PRO A 175 6.68 -0.15 -6.81
C PRO A 175 5.66 -0.28 -7.95
N ALA A 176 6.14 -0.47 -9.17
CA ALA A 176 5.31 -0.70 -10.34
C ALA A 176 4.99 -2.18 -10.58
N GLY A 177 5.82 -3.09 -10.09
CA GLY A 177 5.70 -4.53 -10.34
C GLY A 177 6.49 -5.37 -9.35
N ILE A 178 6.48 -6.69 -9.56
CA ILE A 178 7.12 -7.67 -8.65
C ILE A 178 8.65 -7.51 -8.60
N GLN A 179 9.29 -7.11 -9.71
CA GLN A 179 10.72 -6.80 -9.70
C GLN A 179 11.02 -5.64 -8.75
N ASP A 180 10.22 -4.56 -8.82
CA ASP A 180 10.35 -3.42 -7.91
C ASP A 180 10.06 -3.82 -6.45
N TYR A 181 9.28 -4.88 -6.17
CA TYR A 181 9.08 -5.37 -4.80
C TYR A 181 10.40 -5.76 -4.13
N LEU A 182 11.25 -6.46 -4.87
CA LEU A 182 12.56 -6.86 -4.38
C LEU A 182 13.51 -5.66 -4.36
N GLU A 183 13.53 -4.86 -5.43
CA GLU A 183 14.48 -3.75 -5.57
C GLU A 183 14.20 -2.60 -4.60
N TYR A 184 12.97 -2.07 -4.61
CA TYR A 184 12.57 -0.99 -3.73
C TYR A 184 12.45 -1.46 -2.28
N GLY A 185 12.13 -2.73 -2.03
CA GLY A 185 12.16 -3.29 -0.69
C GLY A 185 13.56 -3.23 -0.06
N LEU A 186 14.60 -3.61 -0.82
CA LEU A 186 15.99 -3.52 -0.38
C LEU A 186 16.44 -2.06 -0.20
N HIS A 187 16.05 -1.16 -1.11
CA HIS A 187 16.28 0.26 -0.91
C HIS A 187 15.53 0.81 0.31
N GLY A 188 14.33 0.31 0.62
CA GLY A 188 13.52 0.72 1.76
C GLY A 188 14.19 0.39 3.09
N PHE A 189 14.74 -0.82 3.25
CA PHE A 189 15.53 -1.16 4.45
C PHE A 189 16.78 -0.27 4.59
N ALA A 190 17.54 -0.09 3.51
CA ALA A 190 18.75 0.71 3.53
C ALA A 190 18.46 2.20 3.79
N MET A 191 17.43 2.76 3.15
CA MET A 191 16.94 4.12 3.39
C MET A 191 16.51 4.26 4.85
N SER A 192 15.72 3.31 5.37
CA SER A 192 15.23 3.35 6.74
C SER A 192 16.36 3.32 7.77
N ARG A 193 17.40 2.52 7.55
CA ARG A 193 18.60 2.50 8.40
C ARG A 193 19.37 3.82 8.35
N TYR A 194 19.51 4.39 7.15
CA TYR A 194 20.26 5.62 6.93
C TYR A 194 19.53 6.85 7.50
N SER A 195 18.27 7.06 7.14
CA SER A 195 17.51 8.24 7.53
C SER A 195 16.94 8.15 8.94
N GLY A 196 16.83 6.95 9.51
CA GLY A 196 16.12 6.71 10.76
C GLY A 196 14.59 6.77 10.62
N CYS A 197 14.04 6.99 9.42
CA CYS A 197 12.60 6.95 9.19
C CYS A 197 12.10 5.51 9.01
N TRP A 198 10.84 5.29 9.36
CA TRP A 198 10.10 4.15 8.85
C TRP A 198 9.71 4.42 7.40
N VAL A 199 9.91 3.44 6.52
CA VAL A 199 9.67 3.61 5.08
C VAL A 199 8.38 2.89 4.70
N ALA A 200 7.42 3.65 4.20
CA ALA A 200 6.20 3.12 3.65
C ALA A 200 6.43 2.52 2.25
N PHE A 201 5.68 1.47 1.96
CA PHE A 201 5.84 0.67 0.77
C PHE A 201 4.46 0.31 0.25
N LYS A 202 4.08 0.92 -0.87
CA LYS A 202 2.74 0.71 -1.44
C LYS A 202 2.65 -0.65 -2.14
N ALA A 203 1.59 -1.39 -1.85
CA ALA A 203 1.31 -2.69 -2.45
C ALA A 203 -0.11 -2.69 -3.05
N LEU A 204 -0.20 -2.50 -4.37
CA LEU A 204 -1.48 -2.48 -5.08
C LEU A 204 -2.02 -3.88 -5.33
N THR A 205 -3.34 -4.04 -5.32
CA THR A 205 -4.02 -5.31 -5.67
C THR A 205 -3.46 -5.92 -6.95
N ASP A 206 -3.31 -5.14 -8.03
CA ASP A 206 -2.79 -5.64 -9.31
C ASP A 206 -1.36 -6.18 -9.23
N THR A 207 -0.53 -5.65 -8.34
CA THR A 207 0.86 -6.12 -8.16
C THR A 207 0.94 -7.30 -7.21
N VAL A 208 0.12 -7.30 -6.15
CA VAL A 208 0.06 -8.38 -5.15
C VAL A 208 -0.48 -9.67 -5.75
N GLU A 209 -1.55 -9.58 -6.56
CA GLU A 209 -2.27 -10.72 -7.12
C GLU A 209 -1.72 -11.24 -8.46
N THR A 210 -0.72 -10.55 -9.03
CA THR A 210 -0.05 -10.98 -10.27
C THR A 210 1.14 -11.90 -9.99
N SER A 211 1.63 -12.58 -11.04
CA SER A 211 2.84 -13.38 -11.03
C SER A 211 3.80 -12.97 -12.15
N ALA A 212 5.11 -13.12 -11.92
CA ALA A 212 6.14 -12.80 -12.90
C ALA A 212 7.41 -13.62 -12.67
N SER A 213 8.25 -13.71 -13.71
CA SER A 213 9.63 -14.20 -13.58
C SER A 213 10.58 -13.04 -13.35
N VAL A 214 11.11 -12.91 -12.14
CA VAL A 214 11.93 -11.77 -11.67
C VAL A 214 13.34 -12.21 -11.32
N ASP A 215 14.28 -11.27 -11.37
CA ASP A 215 15.66 -11.49 -10.92
C ASP A 215 15.73 -11.45 -9.39
N VAL A 216 16.28 -12.50 -8.78
CA VAL A 216 16.33 -12.69 -7.33
C VAL A 216 17.74 -12.53 -6.74
N ASP A 217 18.72 -12.07 -7.52
CA ASP A 217 20.06 -11.76 -7.00
C ASP A 217 20.00 -10.59 -6.00
N PRO A 218 20.25 -10.84 -4.69
CA PRO A 218 20.18 -9.79 -3.69
C PRO A 218 21.25 -8.73 -3.84
N PHE A 219 22.32 -8.96 -4.62
CA PHE A 219 23.45 -8.03 -4.77
C PHE A 219 23.40 -7.20 -6.05
N LYS A 220 22.41 -7.44 -6.91
CA LYS A 220 22.16 -6.64 -8.11
C LYS A 220 21.78 -5.20 -7.76
N VAL A 221 20.99 -5.03 -6.71
CA VAL A 221 20.65 -3.72 -6.14
C VAL A 221 21.88 -3.15 -5.41
N LYS A 222 22.41 -2.02 -5.87
CA LYS A 222 23.47 -1.30 -5.16
C LYS A 222 22.86 -0.17 -4.36
N THR A 223 23.04 -0.21 -3.04
CA THR A 223 22.59 0.84 -2.13
C THR A 223 23.77 1.75 -1.82
N VAL A 224 23.66 3.02 -2.19
CA VAL A 224 24.65 4.06 -1.93
C VAL A 224 24.24 4.83 -0.68
N ILE A 225 25.16 4.96 0.27
CA ILE A 225 24.97 5.81 1.45
C ILE A 225 25.53 7.19 1.11
N PRO A 226 24.71 8.26 1.13
CA PRO A 226 25.19 9.61 0.87
C PRO A 226 26.30 10.02 1.86
N THR A 227 27.35 10.68 1.36
CA THR A 227 28.48 11.16 2.16
C THR A 227 28.54 12.69 2.25
N ASP A 228 27.74 13.38 1.44
CA ASP A 228 27.64 14.82 1.28
C ASP A 228 26.50 15.46 2.09
N PHE A 229 25.63 14.64 2.69
CA PHE A 229 24.57 15.11 3.57
C PHE A 229 25.08 15.32 5.01
N PRO A 230 24.92 16.52 5.61
CA PRO A 230 25.38 16.78 6.96
C PRO A 230 24.50 16.09 8.01
N LEU A 231 25.03 15.03 8.62
CA LEU A 231 24.36 14.34 9.72
C LEU A 231 24.47 15.14 11.03
N PRO A 232 23.41 15.18 11.87
CA PRO A 232 23.52 15.79 13.19
C PRO A 232 24.51 15.03 14.07
N ALA A 233 25.14 15.70 15.04
CA ALA A 233 26.21 15.11 15.86
C ALA A 233 25.74 13.90 16.69
N ASP A 234 24.49 13.89 17.12
CA ASP A 234 23.87 12.76 17.79
C ASP A 234 23.41 11.67 16.79
N GLY A 235 23.39 11.93 15.48
CA GLY A 235 22.95 10.98 14.46
C GLY A 235 21.42 10.88 14.35
N LEU A 236 20.91 10.01 13.48
CA LEU A 236 19.49 9.97 13.12
C LEU A 236 18.67 8.88 13.82
N ASN A 237 19.31 7.78 14.20
CA ASN A 237 18.64 6.56 14.65
C ASN A 237 18.01 6.68 16.05
N LEU A 238 17.21 5.67 16.40
CA LEU A 238 16.53 5.52 17.69
C LEU A 238 17.53 5.49 18.85
N ARG A 239 17.16 6.13 19.96
CA ARG A 239 17.91 6.17 21.22
C ARG A 239 16.98 6.32 22.40
N TRP A 240 17.51 6.10 23.61
CA TRP A 240 16.80 6.37 24.86
C TRP A 240 17.78 6.92 25.91
N PRO A 241 17.37 7.90 26.74
CA PRO A 241 16.14 8.70 26.65
C PRO A 241 16.17 9.68 25.47
N ASP A 242 15.02 10.04 24.92
CA ASP A 242 14.90 10.96 23.77
C ASP A 242 13.64 11.84 23.91
N PRO A 243 13.75 13.11 24.30
CA PRO A 243 12.58 13.97 24.55
C PRO A 243 11.73 14.22 23.28
N PRO A 244 10.39 14.36 23.40
CA PRO A 244 9.50 14.46 22.24
C PRO A 244 9.85 15.59 21.24
N LEU A 245 10.14 16.80 21.72
CA LEU A 245 10.50 17.93 20.85
C LEU A 245 11.85 17.74 20.14
N VAL A 246 12.75 16.95 20.72
CA VAL A 246 14.03 16.59 20.08
C VAL A 246 13.76 15.58 18.96
N GLN A 247 12.90 14.59 19.19
CA GLN A 247 12.48 13.64 18.15
C GLN A 247 11.80 14.34 16.97
N GLU A 248 10.85 15.24 17.24
CA GLU A 248 10.16 16.01 16.22
C GLU A 248 11.14 16.85 15.38
N LYS A 249 12.00 17.63 16.04
CA LYS A 249 13.04 18.40 15.36
C LYS A 249 13.94 17.52 14.51
N ARG A 250 14.38 16.36 15.04
CA ARG A 250 15.22 15.42 14.30
C ARG A 250 14.50 14.89 13.05
N LEU A 251 13.24 14.50 13.19
CA LEU A 251 12.41 14.00 12.10
C LEU A 251 12.22 15.05 11.00
N LEU A 252 11.78 16.24 11.35
CA LEU A 252 11.42 17.29 10.41
C LEU A 252 12.64 17.98 9.78
N HIS A 253 13.72 18.21 10.54
CA HIS A 253 14.87 18.98 10.06
C HIS A 253 16.00 18.12 9.51
N HIS A 254 16.02 16.81 9.82
CA HIS A 254 17.15 15.95 9.45
C HIS A 254 16.73 14.64 8.78
N LYS A 255 15.84 13.83 9.40
CA LYS A 255 15.52 12.50 8.89
C LYS A 255 14.87 12.53 7.49
N LEU A 256 13.89 13.40 7.26
CA LEU A 256 13.23 13.53 5.95
C LEU A 256 14.21 13.98 4.86
N TYR A 257 15.08 14.95 5.15
CA TYR A 257 16.10 15.41 4.20
C TYR A 257 17.18 14.35 3.95
N ALA A 258 17.51 13.52 4.94
CA ALA A 258 18.36 12.36 4.74
C ALA A 258 17.69 11.35 3.78
N ALA A 259 16.37 11.11 3.89
CA ALA A 259 15.66 10.27 2.93
C ALA A 259 15.69 10.83 1.50
N LEU A 260 15.57 12.15 1.32
CA LEU A 260 15.74 12.83 0.03
C LEU A 260 17.16 12.65 -0.54
N ALA A 261 18.20 12.89 0.28
CA ALA A 261 19.59 12.68 -0.12
C ALA A 261 19.85 11.23 -0.54
N TYR A 262 19.29 10.27 0.19
CA TYR A 262 19.36 8.85 -0.17
C TYR A 262 18.65 8.57 -1.49
N CYS A 263 17.45 9.11 -1.70
CA CYS A 263 16.69 8.96 -2.94
C CYS A 263 17.50 9.41 -4.16
N ARG A 264 18.14 10.57 -4.06
CA ARG A 264 19.01 11.13 -5.10
C ARG A 264 20.24 10.26 -5.35
N ALA A 265 21.00 9.94 -4.31
CA ALA A 265 22.22 9.14 -4.45
C ALA A 265 21.98 7.74 -5.04
N ASN A 266 20.76 7.22 -4.94
CA ASN A 266 20.36 5.92 -5.45
C ASN A 266 19.53 5.99 -6.75
N ASN A 267 19.28 7.18 -7.30
CA ASN A 267 18.45 7.38 -8.50
C ASN A 267 17.11 6.63 -8.43
N LEU A 268 16.42 6.71 -7.27
CA LEU A 268 15.14 6.03 -7.10
C LEU A 268 14.06 6.62 -8.02
N ASN A 269 14.19 7.92 -8.31
CA ASN A 269 13.43 8.61 -9.34
C ASN A 269 14.33 8.75 -10.57
N ARG A 270 13.82 8.39 -11.76
CA ARG A 270 14.66 8.22 -12.95
C ARG A 270 13.96 8.61 -14.25
N THR A 271 14.70 9.27 -15.13
CA THR A 271 14.31 9.48 -16.53
C THR A 271 14.51 8.16 -17.30
N ILE A 272 13.41 7.61 -17.81
CA ILE A 272 13.35 6.33 -18.55
C ILE A 272 13.54 6.56 -20.04
N ILE A 273 12.86 7.57 -20.58
CA ILE A 273 13.02 8.04 -21.95
C ILE A 273 13.48 9.49 -21.84
N ASP A 274 14.54 9.82 -22.56
CA ASP A 274 15.04 11.18 -22.66
C ASP A 274 15.04 11.69 -24.11
N SER A 275 14.96 13.00 -24.26
CA SER A 275 15.01 13.70 -25.53
C SER A 275 15.79 15.01 -25.36
N ALA A 276 16.68 15.29 -26.32
CA ALA A 276 17.44 16.53 -26.34
C ALA A 276 16.55 17.75 -26.64
N ASP A 277 15.48 17.54 -27.41
CA ASP A 277 14.49 18.56 -27.80
C ASP A 277 13.13 18.26 -27.14
N ALA A 278 13.16 17.89 -25.85
CA ALA A 278 11.97 17.49 -25.11
C ALA A 278 10.97 18.66 -24.99
N LYS A 279 9.70 18.40 -25.32
CA LYS A 279 8.59 19.36 -25.18
C LYS A 279 7.56 18.91 -24.16
N LEU A 280 7.24 17.62 -24.16
CA LEU A 280 6.28 17.00 -23.25
C LEU A 280 7.01 16.05 -22.29
N GLY A 281 6.96 16.37 -21.00
CA GLY A 281 7.32 15.44 -19.94
C GLY A 281 6.10 14.64 -19.50
N ILE A 282 6.29 13.34 -19.27
CA ILE A 282 5.33 12.50 -18.58
C ILE A 282 5.96 12.05 -17.27
N ILE A 283 5.32 12.37 -16.15
CA ILE A 283 5.77 11.92 -14.82
C ILE A 283 4.75 10.95 -14.23
N THR A 284 5.24 9.82 -13.72
CA THR A 284 4.37 8.74 -13.24
C THR A 284 5.06 7.87 -12.19
N SER A 285 4.30 7.06 -11.46
CA SER A 285 4.81 6.16 -10.42
C SER A 285 3.98 4.89 -10.32
N GLY A 286 4.49 3.89 -9.60
CA GLY A 286 3.75 2.67 -9.29
C GLY A 286 3.17 1.98 -10.53
N LYS A 287 1.98 1.39 -10.40
CA LYS A 287 1.26 0.74 -11.51
C LYS A 287 1.06 1.68 -12.71
N SER A 288 0.74 2.95 -12.48
CA SER A 288 0.51 3.91 -13.57
C SER A 288 1.71 4.04 -14.51
N TYR A 289 2.94 3.78 -14.05
CA TYR A 289 4.09 3.68 -14.94
C TYR A 289 3.91 2.60 -16.01
N LEU A 290 3.47 1.39 -15.62
CA LEU A 290 3.22 0.31 -16.58
C LEU A 290 2.03 0.64 -17.48
N ASP A 291 1.00 1.32 -16.97
CA ASP A 291 -0.13 1.76 -17.78
C ASP A 291 0.28 2.82 -18.82
N VAL A 292 1.21 3.73 -18.48
CA VAL A 292 1.80 4.68 -19.43
C VAL A 292 2.62 3.96 -20.50
N ARG A 293 3.41 2.95 -20.12
CA ARG A 293 4.17 2.13 -21.08
C ARG A 293 3.24 1.43 -22.06
N GLN A 294 2.17 0.81 -21.55
CA GLN A 294 1.14 0.19 -22.38
C GLN A 294 0.43 1.20 -23.27
N ALA A 295 0.12 2.40 -22.76
CA ALA A 295 -0.53 3.45 -23.54
C ALA A 295 0.33 3.93 -24.71
N LEU A 296 1.64 4.12 -24.49
CA LEU A 296 2.58 4.47 -25.56
C LEU A 296 2.65 3.35 -26.62
N GLU A 297 2.75 2.10 -26.20
CA GLU A 297 2.73 0.94 -27.10
C GLU A 297 1.41 0.86 -27.88
N ASP A 298 0.29 1.11 -27.22
CA ASP A 298 -1.04 1.12 -27.84
C ASP A 298 -1.17 2.23 -28.90
N LEU A 299 -0.48 3.37 -28.73
CA LEU A 299 -0.37 4.42 -29.74
C LEU A 299 0.67 4.11 -30.84
N GLY A 300 1.45 3.03 -30.67
CA GLY A 300 2.53 2.66 -31.57
C GLY A 300 3.79 3.51 -31.42
N ILE A 301 4.00 4.10 -30.24
CA ILE A 301 5.13 4.94 -29.89
C ILE A 301 6.10 4.09 -29.05
N ASP A 302 7.24 3.72 -29.64
CA ASP A 302 8.34 3.11 -28.89
C ASP A 302 9.28 4.18 -28.30
N ASP A 303 10.29 3.76 -27.55
CA ASP A 303 11.21 4.68 -26.84
C ASP A 303 11.98 5.59 -27.81
N ALA A 304 12.38 5.06 -28.97
CA ALA A 304 13.10 5.83 -29.97
C ALA A 304 12.19 6.88 -30.63
N MET A 305 10.96 6.51 -30.97
CA MET A 305 9.96 7.43 -31.49
C MET A 305 9.62 8.50 -30.44
N ALA A 306 9.35 8.10 -29.19
CA ALA A 306 9.07 9.02 -28.09
C ALA A 306 10.18 10.07 -27.94
N ALA A 307 11.44 9.65 -27.91
CA ALA A 307 12.58 10.56 -27.86
C ALA A 307 12.63 11.50 -29.09
N SER A 308 12.45 10.95 -30.30
CA SER A 308 12.53 11.72 -31.55
C SER A 308 11.45 12.80 -31.71
N ILE A 309 10.26 12.58 -31.12
CA ILE A 309 9.15 13.54 -31.20
C ILE A 309 9.13 14.50 -30.00
N GLY A 310 10.08 14.40 -29.07
CA GLY A 310 10.22 15.32 -27.94
C GLY A 310 9.46 14.90 -26.68
N ILE A 311 9.34 13.60 -26.39
CA ILE A 311 8.74 13.09 -25.14
C ILE A 311 9.83 12.64 -24.18
N ARG A 312 9.73 13.09 -22.91
CA ARG A 312 10.53 12.60 -21.78
C ARG A 312 9.62 11.82 -20.82
N LEU A 313 10.07 10.69 -20.29
CA LEU A 313 9.30 9.88 -19.33
C LEU A 313 10.08 9.74 -18.02
N TYR A 314 9.50 10.20 -16.91
CA TYR A 314 10.07 10.11 -15.57
C TYR A 314 9.29 9.14 -14.69
N LYS A 315 9.98 8.12 -14.18
CA LYS A 315 9.44 7.17 -13.22
C LYS A 315 9.88 7.57 -11.82
N VAL A 316 8.92 7.93 -10.97
CA VAL A 316 9.14 8.24 -9.56
C VAL A 316 9.05 6.94 -8.74
N GLY A 317 10.14 6.57 -8.07
CA GLY A 317 10.20 5.42 -7.16
C GLY A 317 9.87 5.79 -5.72
N MET A 318 10.28 6.98 -5.27
CA MET A 318 9.90 7.56 -3.97
C MET A 318 8.94 8.72 -4.21
N VAL A 319 7.64 8.48 -3.96
CA VAL A 319 6.56 9.43 -4.27
C VAL A 319 6.37 10.49 -3.18
N TRP A 320 6.91 10.26 -1.99
CA TRP A 320 6.97 11.25 -0.93
C TRP A 320 8.18 11.03 0.00
N PRO A 321 8.85 12.09 0.46
CA PRO A 321 8.82 13.42 -0.15
C PRO A 321 9.36 13.36 -1.59
N LEU A 322 8.79 14.14 -2.50
CA LEU A 322 9.31 14.24 -3.87
C LEU A 322 10.70 14.90 -3.85
N GLU A 323 11.62 14.42 -4.69
CA GLU A 323 13.01 14.89 -4.72
C GLU A 323 13.17 15.99 -5.76
N ALA A 324 13.41 17.20 -5.27
CA ALA A 324 13.31 18.42 -6.06
C ALA A 324 14.41 18.61 -7.11
N GLU A 325 15.64 18.11 -6.89
CA GLU A 325 16.72 18.29 -7.87
C GLU A 325 16.47 17.48 -9.14
N GLY A 326 16.18 16.19 -9.02
CA GLY A 326 15.85 15.34 -10.16
C GLY A 326 14.56 15.76 -10.87
N VAL A 327 13.58 16.31 -10.14
CA VAL A 327 12.38 16.89 -10.75
C VAL A 327 12.70 18.13 -11.58
N ARG A 328 13.56 19.02 -11.10
CA ARG A 328 13.97 20.23 -11.84
C ARG A 328 14.82 19.88 -13.05
N GLU A 329 15.73 18.92 -12.92
CA GLU A 329 16.51 18.39 -14.05
C GLU A 329 15.59 17.78 -15.11
N PHE A 330 14.59 17.01 -14.70
CA PHE A 330 13.57 16.49 -15.61
C PHE A 330 12.72 17.59 -16.26
N ALA A 331 12.39 18.64 -15.51
CA ALA A 331 11.54 19.73 -15.96
C ALA A 331 12.24 20.69 -16.94
N ASP A 332 13.56 20.75 -16.92
CA ASP A 332 14.33 21.68 -17.74
C ASP A 332 14.11 21.44 -19.24
N GLY A 333 13.87 22.53 -19.97
CA GLY A 333 13.56 22.55 -21.40
C GLY A 333 12.13 22.13 -21.78
N LEU A 334 11.30 21.63 -20.86
CA LEU A 334 9.94 21.20 -21.17
C LEU A 334 8.97 22.39 -21.32
N GLU A 335 8.01 22.25 -22.23
CA GLU A 335 6.88 23.17 -22.36
C GLU A 335 5.73 22.75 -21.42
N GLU A 336 5.52 21.44 -21.28
CA GLU A 336 4.42 20.85 -20.50
C GLU A 336 4.85 19.56 -19.81
N ILE A 337 4.37 19.34 -18.58
CA ILE A 337 4.45 18.08 -17.84
C ILE A 337 3.03 17.56 -17.62
N LEU A 338 2.80 16.33 -18.07
CA LEU A 338 1.62 15.54 -17.79
C LEU A 338 1.90 14.57 -16.62
N VAL A 339 1.20 14.78 -15.51
CA VAL A 339 1.26 13.91 -14.33
C VAL A 339 0.23 12.79 -14.47
N ILE A 340 0.71 11.56 -14.45
CA ILE A 340 -0.13 10.35 -14.52
C ILE A 340 0.07 9.54 -13.25
N GLU A 341 -0.89 9.68 -12.33
CA GLU A 341 -0.92 9.01 -11.03
C GLU A 341 -2.31 8.45 -10.72
N GLU A 342 -2.37 7.36 -9.97
CA GLU A 342 -3.63 6.79 -9.51
C GLU A 342 -4.32 7.65 -8.45
N LYS A 343 -5.64 7.51 -8.34
CA LYS A 343 -6.46 8.16 -7.30
C LYS A 343 -6.30 9.69 -7.29
N ARG A 344 -6.25 10.32 -6.12
CA ARG A 344 -6.19 11.79 -6.00
C ARG A 344 -4.76 12.28 -6.23
N GLN A 345 -4.65 13.55 -6.66
CA GLN A 345 -3.40 14.27 -6.86
C GLN A 345 -2.48 14.13 -5.65
N PHE A 346 -1.25 13.69 -5.87
CA PHE A 346 -0.24 13.56 -4.83
C PHE A 346 1.13 14.00 -5.34
N LEU A 347 1.58 13.47 -6.47
CA LEU A 347 2.74 13.97 -7.21
C LEU A 347 2.45 15.32 -7.83
N GLU A 348 1.27 15.51 -8.43
CA GLU A 348 0.92 16.75 -9.13
C GLU A 348 1.05 17.98 -8.23
N TYR A 349 0.60 17.89 -6.97
CA TYR A 349 0.71 18.98 -6.02
C TYR A 349 2.13 19.27 -5.56
N GLN A 350 2.94 18.23 -5.30
CA GLN A 350 4.35 18.41 -4.92
C GLN A 350 5.14 19.02 -6.07
N LEU A 351 4.94 18.51 -7.28
CA LEU A 351 5.58 19.03 -8.49
C LEU A 351 5.24 20.50 -8.71
N LYS A 352 3.97 20.88 -8.57
CA LYS A 352 3.56 22.30 -8.68
C LYS A 352 4.24 23.16 -7.62
N GLU A 353 4.37 22.69 -6.38
CA GLU A 353 5.05 23.42 -5.30
C GLU A 353 6.55 23.61 -5.60
N GLU A 354 7.25 22.53 -5.94
CA GLU A 354 8.69 22.55 -6.21
C GLU A 354 9.08 23.44 -7.40
N LEU A 355 8.19 23.53 -8.39
CA LEU A 355 8.35 24.35 -9.59
C LEU A 355 7.82 25.79 -9.42
N TYR A 356 6.90 26.06 -8.49
CA TYR A 356 6.28 27.38 -8.36
C TYR A 356 7.30 28.46 -7.98
N ASN A 357 8.18 28.15 -7.02
CA ASN A 357 9.27 29.02 -6.57
C ASN A 357 10.56 28.84 -7.40
N TRP A 358 10.50 28.09 -8.50
CA TRP A 358 11.60 27.99 -9.45
C TRP A 358 11.61 29.16 -10.43
N ASN A 359 12.59 29.21 -11.34
CA ASN A 359 12.71 30.30 -12.29
C ASN A 359 11.52 30.30 -13.28
N GLU A 360 10.75 31.40 -13.28
CA GLU A 360 9.55 31.56 -14.09
C GLU A 360 9.80 31.41 -15.60
N ASN A 361 11.01 31.70 -16.07
CA ASN A 361 11.37 31.63 -17.49
C ASN A 361 11.56 30.20 -18.01
N VAL A 362 11.70 29.22 -17.11
CA VAL A 362 11.96 27.80 -17.47
C VAL A 362 10.91 26.86 -16.90
N ARG A 363 9.85 27.39 -16.25
CA ARG A 363 8.84 26.56 -15.60
C ARG A 363 7.85 25.99 -16.62
N PRO A 364 7.76 24.66 -16.79
CA PRO A 364 6.76 24.06 -17.67
C PRO A 364 5.35 24.23 -17.10
N ARG A 365 4.36 24.11 -17.97
CA ARG A 365 2.97 23.94 -17.55
C ARG A 365 2.80 22.56 -16.91
N VAL A 366 2.14 22.47 -15.75
CA VAL A 366 1.86 21.18 -15.10
C VAL A 366 0.37 20.88 -15.16
N ILE A 367 0.01 19.76 -15.79
CA ILE A 367 -1.34 19.23 -15.88
C ILE A 367 -1.37 17.78 -15.38
N GLY A 368 -2.55 17.24 -15.13
CA GLY A 368 -2.69 15.86 -14.66
C GLY A 368 -4.16 15.47 -14.55
N LYS A 369 -4.72 15.64 -13.35
CA LYS A 369 -6.14 15.34 -13.12
C LYS A 369 -7.07 16.29 -13.86
N PHE A 370 -6.68 17.55 -13.95
CA PHE A 370 -7.34 18.58 -14.71
C PHE A 370 -6.40 19.12 -15.80
N ASP A 371 -7.00 19.78 -16.77
CA ASP A 371 -6.29 20.50 -17.81
C ASP A 371 -5.80 21.87 -17.30
N GLU A 372 -5.59 22.81 -18.21
CA GLU A 372 -5.10 24.15 -17.91
C GLU A 372 -6.05 25.01 -17.07
N THR A 373 -7.33 24.65 -16.91
CA THR A 373 -8.27 25.41 -16.06
C THR A 373 -8.02 25.21 -14.57
N GLY A 374 -7.37 24.10 -14.22
CA GLY A 374 -7.14 23.68 -12.84
C GLY A 374 -8.41 23.17 -12.14
N GLU A 375 -8.20 22.68 -10.92
CA GLU A 375 -9.19 21.97 -10.10
C GLU A 375 -10.27 22.87 -9.47
N TRP A 376 -9.89 24.09 -9.05
CA TRP A 376 -10.73 24.91 -8.17
C TRP A 376 -11.50 26.02 -8.89
N SER A 377 -11.23 26.27 -10.16
CA SER A 377 -11.93 27.27 -10.97
C SER A 377 -13.32 26.74 -11.33
N LEU A 378 -14.42 27.45 -11.04
CA LEU A 378 -15.77 27.02 -11.43
C LEU A 378 -16.37 27.94 -12.51
N PRO A 379 -16.90 27.38 -13.61
CA PRO A 379 -16.87 25.96 -13.99
C PRO A 379 -15.45 25.50 -14.38
N HIS A 380 -15.02 24.33 -13.92
CA HIS A 380 -13.78 23.69 -14.40
C HIS A 380 -14.08 22.82 -15.62
N SER A 381 -13.04 22.47 -16.36
CA SER A 381 -13.09 21.42 -17.40
C SER A 381 -13.44 20.05 -16.81
N ASP A 382 -13.90 19.13 -17.67
CA ASP A 382 -14.04 17.73 -17.26
C ASP A 382 -12.69 17.13 -16.84
N TRP A 383 -12.73 16.08 -16.02
CA TRP A 383 -11.52 15.37 -15.58
C TRP A 383 -10.70 14.87 -16.78
N LEU A 384 -9.45 15.31 -16.86
CA LEU A 384 -8.49 14.81 -17.85
C LEU A 384 -8.07 13.38 -17.50
N LEU A 385 -7.70 13.18 -16.24
CA LEU A 385 -7.42 11.88 -15.63
C LEU A 385 -8.26 11.80 -14.35
N PRO A 386 -9.33 10.99 -14.30
CA PRO A 386 -10.21 10.94 -13.13
C PRO A 386 -9.46 10.54 -11.84
N ALA A 387 -9.85 11.15 -10.71
CA ALA A 387 -9.40 10.71 -9.40
C ALA A 387 -10.23 9.55 -8.82
N ALA A 388 -11.47 9.40 -9.27
CA ALA A 388 -12.35 8.30 -8.90
C ALA A 388 -12.13 7.08 -9.80
N GLY A 389 -12.23 5.88 -9.22
CA GLY A 389 -11.99 4.61 -9.93
C GLY A 389 -10.50 4.28 -10.10
N GLU A 390 -10.19 3.61 -11.21
CA GLU A 390 -8.86 3.22 -11.67
C GLU A 390 -8.60 3.87 -13.03
N LEU A 391 -7.34 4.21 -13.33
CA LEU A 391 -6.97 4.60 -14.69
C LEU A 391 -6.82 3.35 -15.57
N THR A 392 -7.12 3.51 -16.86
CA THR A 392 -6.86 2.46 -17.86
C THR A 392 -5.83 2.94 -18.87
N PRO A 393 -5.02 2.03 -19.46
CA PRO A 393 -4.09 2.39 -20.54
C PRO A 393 -4.76 3.12 -21.70
N ALA A 394 -6.01 2.76 -22.04
CA ALA A 394 -6.77 3.42 -23.10
C ALA A 394 -7.09 4.89 -22.77
N MET A 395 -7.52 5.18 -21.53
CA MET A 395 -7.75 6.55 -21.08
C MET A 395 -6.46 7.38 -21.15
N ILE A 396 -5.36 6.82 -20.64
CA ILE A 396 -4.04 7.45 -20.66
C ILE A 396 -3.57 7.70 -22.10
N ALA A 397 -3.74 6.73 -23.00
CA ALA A 397 -3.36 6.84 -24.41
C ALA A 397 -4.10 8.00 -25.10
N ARG A 398 -5.40 8.19 -24.84
CA ARG A 398 -6.15 9.33 -25.39
C ARG A 398 -5.60 10.66 -24.93
N VAL A 399 -5.31 10.79 -23.63
CA VAL A 399 -4.74 12.02 -23.06
C VAL A 399 -3.36 12.30 -23.66
N ILE A 400 -2.48 11.30 -23.69
CA ILE A 400 -1.14 11.43 -24.28
C ILE A 400 -1.24 11.84 -25.76
N ALA A 401 -2.08 11.17 -26.56
CA ALA A 401 -2.25 11.49 -27.97
C ALA A 401 -2.76 12.93 -28.18
N ALA A 402 -3.70 13.39 -27.36
CA ALA A 402 -4.22 14.76 -27.42
C ALA A 402 -3.13 15.81 -27.11
N ARG A 403 -2.23 15.53 -26.16
CA ARG A 403 -1.10 16.43 -25.84
C ARG A 403 -0.04 16.42 -26.93
N ILE A 404 0.31 15.24 -27.47
CA ILE A 404 1.26 15.11 -28.59
C ILE A 404 0.77 15.86 -29.84
N ALA A 405 -0.54 15.84 -30.12
CA ALA A 405 -1.14 16.48 -31.30
C ALA A 405 -0.84 17.99 -31.42
N ARG A 406 -0.41 18.65 -30.33
CA ARG A 406 0.01 20.06 -30.31
C ARG A 406 1.31 20.32 -31.07
N PHE A 407 2.18 19.33 -31.20
CA PHE A 407 3.50 19.50 -31.84
C PHE A 407 3.90 18.35 -32.78
N HIS A 408 3.19 17.21 -32.77
CA HIS A 408 3.45 16.09 -33.66
C HIS A 408 2.15 15.35 -34.02
N THR A 409 2.02 14.94 -35.28
CA THR A 409 0.95 14.02 -35.70
C THR A 409 1.49 12.97 -36.66
N SER A 410 0.96 11.76 -36.60
CA SER A 410 1.25 10.70 -37.56
C SER A 410 0.00 9.88 -37.87
N ASP A 411 -0.07 9.31 -39.08
CA ASP A 411 -1.20 8.46 -39.49
C ASP A 411 -1.31 7.21 -38.60
N ARG A 412 -0.18 6.71 -38.10
CA ARG A 412 -0.14 5.61 -37.15
C ARG A 412 -0.85 5.98 -35.84
N ILE A 413 -0.49 7.10 -35.21
CA ILE A 413 -1.12 7.54 -33.95
C ILE A 413 -2.61 7.78 -34.17
N LYS A 414 -3.01 8.44 -35.26
CA LYS A 414 -4.42 8.70 -35.60
C LYS A 414 -5.20 7.40 -35.76
N ALA A 415 -4.68 6.43 -36.51
CA ALA A 415 -5.33 5.14 -36.73
C ALA A 415 -5.48 4.34 -35.43
N ARG A 416 -4.46 4.36 -34.57
CA ARG A 416 -4.49 3.68 -33.26
C ARG A 416 -5.48 4.33 -32.30
N LEU A 417 -5.53 5.66 -32.26
CA LEU A 417 -6.50 6.40 -31.47
C LEU A 417 -7.95 6.09 -31.91
N ALA A 418 -8.22 6.15 -33.22
CA ALA A 418 -9.54 5.81 -33.76
C ALA A 418 -9.97 4.37 -33.43
N PHE A 419 -9.02 3.43 -33.41
CA PHE A 419 -9.29 2.06 -32.98
C PHE A 419 -9.67 1.95 -31.49
N LEU A 420 -8.97 2.69 -30.61
CA LEU A 420 -9.27 2.74 -29.18
C LEU A 420 -10.65 3.35 -28.92
N GLU A 421 -10.97 4.45 -29.59
CA GLU A 421 -12.28 5.12 -29.52
C GLU A 421 -13.41 4.19 -29.98
N ALA A 422 -13.22 3.48 -31.09
CA ALA A 422 -14.20 2.51 -31.59
C ALA A 422 -14.43 1.36 -30.59
N LYS A 423 -13.38 0.86 -29.93
CA LYS A 423 -13.49 -0.17 -28.88
C LYS A 423 -14.23 0.35 -27.66
N GLU A 424 -13.93 1.55 -27.20
CA GLU A 424 -14.59 2.13 -26.04
C GLU A 424 -16.07 2.39 -26.32
N ALA A 425 -16.41 2.95 -27.49
CA ALA A 425 -17.79 3.11 -27.93
C ALA A 425 -18.54 1.76 -28.00
N ALA A 426 -17.86 0.67 -28.36
CA ALA A 426 -18.43 -0.67 -28.33
C ALA A 426 -18.62 -1.22 -26.90
N LEU A 427 -17.71 -0.89 -25.97
CA LEU A 427 -17.79 -1.30 -24.56
C LEU A 427 -18.81 -0.49 -23.76
N ALA A 428 -19.05 0.78 -24.11
CA ALA A 428 -20.04 1.64 -23.48
C ALA A 428 -21.49 1.20 -23.78
N LYS A 429 -21.71 0.33 -24.77
CA LYS A 429 -23.03 -0.24 -25.05
C LYS A 429 -23.49 -1.09 -23.86
N PRO A 430 -24.75 -0.94 -23.40
CA PRO A 430 -25.27 -1.72 -22.30
C PRO A 430 -25.11 -3.21 -22.57
N ARG A 431 -24.32 -3.89 -21.75
CA ARG A 431 -24.30 -5.35 -21.70
C ARG A 431 -25.13 -5.79 -20.51
N LEU A 432 -25.89 -6.86 -20.68
CA LEU A 432 -26.46 -7.62 -19.56
C LEU A 432 -25.30 -8.21 -18.76
N SER A 433 -24.71 -7.42 -17.86
CA SER A 433 -23.75 -7.90 -16.88
C SER A 433 -24.54 -8.47 -15.70
N ILE A 434 -24.45 -9.78 -15.49
CA ILE A 434 -24.93 -10.37 -14.23
C ILE A 434 -23.95 -9.95 -13.15
N ALA A 435 -24.40 -9.10 -12.23
CA ALA A 435 -23.62 -8.77 -11.04
C ALA A 435 -23.42 -10.04 -10.22
N ARG A 436 -22.16 -10.52 -10.14
CA ARG A 436 -21.80 -11.66 -9.29
C ARG A 436 -21.68 -11.17 -7.85
N VAL A 437 -22.82 -11.08 -7.16
CA VAL A 437 -22.86 -10.69 -5.76
C VAL A 437 -22.24 -11.82 -4.92
N PRO A 438 -21.37 -11.52 -3.94
CA PRO A 438 -20.83 -12.57 -3.06
C PRO A 438 -21.96 -13.24 -2.26
N HIS A 439 -21.87 -14.54 -2.05
CA HIS A 439 -22.85 -15.32 -1.30
C HIS A 439 -22.17 -16.17 -0.23
N TYR A 440 -22.94 -16.58 0.78
CA TYR A 440 -22.49 -17.58 1.73
C TYR A 440 -22.14 -18.90 1.02
N CYS A 441 -21.11 -19.58 1.53
CA CYS A 441 -20.77 -20.93 1.07
C CYS A 441 -21.96 -21.87 1.28
N SER A 442 -22.08 -22.90 0.44
CA SER A 442 -23.08 -23.96 0.63
C SER A 442 -22.94 -24.58 2.02
N GLY A 443 -24.02 -24.55 2.80
CA GLY A 443 -24.03 -25.06 4.19
C GLY A 443 -23.46 -24.11 5.25
N CYS A 444 -23.08 -22.88 4.91
CA CYS A 444 -22.57 -21.93 5.89
C CYS A 444 -23.64 -21.57 6.94
N PRO A 445 -23.35 -21.67 8.25
CA PRO A 445 -24.31 -21.35 9.30
C PRO A 445 -24.73 -19.88 9.31
N HIS A 446 -23.94 -18.97 8.72
CA HIS A 446 -24.31 -17.56 8.57
C HIS A 446 -25.62 -17.36 7.80
N ASN A 447 -25.98 -18.29 6.91
CA ASN A 447 -27.24 -18.18 6.15
C ASN A 447 -28.49 -18.23 7.06
N THR A 448 -28.40 -18.85 8.23
CA THR A 448 -29.46 -18.85 9.24
C THR A 448 -29.13 -17.91 10.39
N SER A 449 -27.87 -17.89 10.84
CA SER A 449 -27.46 -17.16 12.03
C SER A 449 -27.44 -15.65 11.84
N THR A 450 -27.46 -15.08 10.63
CA THR A 450 -27.62 -13.63 10.45
C THR A 450 -29.07 -13.16 10.46
N LYS A 451 -30.06 -14.04 10.37
CA LYS A 451 -31.49 -13.69 10.41
C LYS A 451 -31.89 -13.16 11.80
N VAL A 452 -32.79 -12.18 11.84
CA VAL A 452 -33.33 -11.59 13.07
C VAL A 452 -34.84 -11.82 13.16
N PRO A 453 -35.45 -11.73 14.36
CA PRO A 453 -36.90 -11.82 14.51
C PRO A 453 -37.64 -10.80 13.63
N GLU A 454 -38.86 -11.14 13.21
CA GLU A 454 -39.69 -10.26 12.40
C GLU A 454 -39.87 -8.89 13.06
N GLY A 455 -39.77 -7.82 12.26
CA GLY A 455 -39.83 -6.43 12.74
C GLY A 455 -38.56 -5.91 13.43
N SER A 456 -37.56 -6.76 13.68
CA SER A 456 -36.27 -6.35 14.25
C SER A 456 -35.29 -5.87 13.17
N LYS A 457 -34.27 -5.13 13.61
CA LYS A 457 -33.18 -4.64 12.75
C LYS A 457 -31.84 -5.20 13.22
N ALA A 458 -30.98 -5.50 12.26
CA ALA A 458 -29.58 -5.81 12.49
C ALA A 458 -28.67 -4.76 11.84
N ILE A 459 -27.53 -4.53 12.49
CA ILE A 459 -26.38 -3.82 11.92
C ILE A 459 -25.22 -4.82 11.74
N ALA A 460 -24.39 -4.58 10.73
CA ALA A 460 -23.26 -5.43 10.40
C ALA A 460 -21.91 -4.72 10.60
N GLY A 461 -20.83 -5.48 10.49
CA GLY A 461 -19.48 -5.01 10.28
C GLY A 461 -18.86 -5.64 9.05
N ILE A 462 -17.55 -5.52 8.93
CA ILE A 462 -16.79 -6.15 7.85
C ILE A 462 -16.44 -7.59 8.20
N GLY A 463 -16.86 -8.52 7.35
CA GLY A 463 -16.74 -9.96 7.54
C GLY A 463 -17.80 -10.68 6.71
N CYS A 464 -17.93 -12.00 6.83
CA CYS A 464 -18.99 -12.71 6.11
C CYS A 464 -20.38 -12.18 6.47
N HIS A 465 -20.56 -11.65 7.68
CA HIS A 465 -21.81 -11.06 8.13
C HIS A 465 -22.14 -9.71 7.46
N TYR A 466 -21.16 -9.06 6.82
CA TYR A 466 -21.41 -7.93 5.91
C TYR A 466 -22.38 -8.34 4.79
N MET A 467 -22.30 -9.60 4.34
CA MET A 467 -23.13 -10.12 3.27
C MET A 467 -24.63 -10.11 3.56
N ALA A 468 -25.01 -10.15 4.84
CA ALA A 468 -26.40 -10.02 5.24
C ALA A 468 -27.04 -8.71 4.77
N THR A 469 -26.26 -7.63 4.56
CA THR A 469 -26.76 -6.34 4.08
C THR A 469 -27.33 -6.38 2.66
N TRP A 470 -26.91 -7.33 1.82
CA TRP A 470 -27.49 -7.53 0.48
C TRP A 470 -28.31 -8.80 0.35
N LEU A 471 -28.09 -9.80 1.20
CA LEU A 471 -28.88 -11.04 1.21
C LEU A 471 -30.19 -10.90 2.00
N SER A 472 -30.26 -9.95 2.93
CA SER A 472 -31.43 -9.66 3.77
C SER A 472 -31.55 -8.14 4.02
N PRO A 473 -31.59 -7.31 2.97
CA PRO A 473 -31.58 -5.83 3.08
C PRO A 473 -32.80 -5.25 3.81
N GLU A 474 -33.89 -6.02 3.90
CA GLU A 474 -35.09 -5.67 4.65
C GLU A 474 -34.88 -5.65 6.18
N SER A 475 -33.91 -6.43 6.67
CA SER A 475 -33.70 -6.64 8.11
C SER A 475 -32.29 -6.26 8.59
N THR A 476 -31.27 -6.37 7.72
CA THR A 476 -29.89 -5.97 8.04
C THR A 476 -29.49 -4.75 7.22
N GLN A 477 -29.25 -3.63 7.90
CA GLN A 477 -28.96 -2.34 7.28
C GLN A 477 -27.75 -1.70 7.94
N PHE A 478 -27.02 -0.90 7.18
CA PHE A 478 -25.79 -0.22 7.61
C PHE A 478 -24.66 -1.17 8.01
N PHE A 479 -23.46 -0.61 8.05
CA PHE A 479 -22.27 -1.30 8.49
C PHE A 479 -21.27 -0.30 9.07
N CYS A 480 -20.22 -0.81 9.71
CA CYS A 480 -19.11 -0.02 10.23
C CYS A 480 -17.78 -0.75 10.03
N GLN A 481 -16.70 -0.09 10.42
CA GLN A 481 -15.35 -0.63 10.40
C GLN A 481 -15.17 -1.81 11.36
N MET A 482 -14.17 -2.66 11.09
CA MET A 482 -13.85 -3.83 11.91
C MET A 482 -13.56 -3.43 13.37
N GLY A 483 -14.24 -4.06 14.31
CA GLY A 483 -14.14 -3.78 15.74
C GLY A 483 -15.05 -2.64 16.23
N GLY A 484 -15.79 -1.99 15.33
CA GLY A 484 -16.80 -0.98 15.65
C GLY A 484 -18.23 -1.51 15.67
N GLU A 485 -18.44 -2.80 15.39
CA GLU A 485 -19.76 -3.42 15.25
C GLU A 485 -20.63 -3.13 16.47
N GLY A 486 -21.89 -2.78 16.25
CA GLY A 486 -22.81 -2.44 17.35
C GLY A 486 -22.71 -1.00 17.85
N VAL A 487 -21.50 -0.41 17.90
CA VAL A 487 -21.26 0.91 18.51
C VAL A 487 -22.01 2.07 17.84
N PRO A 488 -22.27 2.11 16.52
CA PRO A 488 -23.13 3.13 15.93
C PRO A 488 -24.50 3.26 16.60
N TRP A 489 -25.00 2.18 17.21
CA TRP A 489 -26.24 2.22 18.00
C TRP A 489 -26.14 3.15 19.21
N VAL A 490 -24.97 3.30 19.83
CA VAL A 490 -24.74 4.25 20.92
C VAL A 490 -25.09 5.67 20.50
N GLY A 491 -24.71 6.06 19.28
CA GLY A 491 -25.05 7.36 18.71
C GLY A 491 -26.48 7.47 18.19
N GLN A 492 -27.11 6.37 17.79
CA GLN A 492 -28.47 6.37 17.22
C GLN A 492 -29.58 6.27 18.28
N ALA A 493 -29.40 5.43 19.31
CA ALA A 493 -30.44 5.04 20.26
C ALA A 493 -31.19 6.23 20.91
N PRO A 494 -30.52 7.35 21.27
CA PRO A 494 -31.21 8.51 21.86
C PRO A 494 -32.14 9.27 20.89
N PHE A 495 -32.03 9.05 19.57
CA PHE A 495 -32.67 9.87 18.54
C PHE A 495 -33.67 9.09 17.66
N THR A 496 -34.08 7.90 18.08
CA THR A 496 -35.00 7.05 17.31
C THR A 496 -36.08 6.44 18.20
N GLY A 497 -37.24 6.14 17.60
CA GLY A 497 -38.28 5.33 18.23
C GLY A 497 -37.93 3.84 18.33
N THR A 498 -36.91 3.38 17.60
CA THR A 498 -36.39 2.00 17.67
C THR A 498 -35.84 1.74 19.08
N LYS A 499 -36.32 0.69 19.76
CA LYS A 499 -35.95 0.40 21.15
C LYS A 499 -34.77 -0.57 21.30
N HIS A 500 -34.44 -1.30 20.24
CA HIS A 500 -33.48 -2.40 20.26
C HIS A 500 -32.98 -2.67 18.84
N VAL A 501 -31.73 -3.09 18.73
CA VAL A 501 -31.14 -3.63 17.50
C VAL A 501 -30.29 -4.87 17.80
N PHE A 502 -30.09 -5.69 16.78
CA PHE A 502 -29.09 -6.75 16.78
C PHE A 502 -27.79 -6.26 16.12
N ALA A 503 -26.64 -6.76 16.57
CA ALA A 503 -25.36 -6.54 15.90
C ALA A 503 -24.72 -7.88 15.56
N ASN A 504 -24.52 -8.15 14.26
CA ASN A 504 -23.78 -9.33 13.83
C ASN A 504 -22.27 -9.05 13.95
N LEU A 505 -21.55 -9.90 14.67
CA LEU A 505 -20.10 -9.77 14.91
C LEU A 505 -19.43 -11.13 14.70
N GLY A 506 -18.39 -11.21 13.87
CA GLY A 506 -17.60 -12.44 13.72
C GLY A 506 -16.66 -12.68 14.91
N ASP A 507 -16.37 -13.93 15.21
CA ASP A 507 -15.34 -14.35 16.20
C ASP A 507 -13.92 -13.81 15.89
N GLY A 508 -13.52 -13.81 14.62
CA GLY A 508 -12.27 -13.17 14.19
C GLY A 508 -12.23 -11.68 14.52
N THR A 509 -13.34 -10.97 14.27
CA THR A 509 -13.46 -9.55 14.65
C THR A 509 -13.50 -9.37 16.17
N TYR A 510 -14.17 -10.27 16.89
CA TYR A 510 -14.22 -10.27 18.35
C TYR A 510 -12.81 -10.30 18.94
N MET A 511 -11.92 -11.18 18.44
CA MET A 511 -10.51 -11.21 18.84
C MET A 511 -9.74 -9.95 18.43
N HIS A 512 -9.92 -9.52 17.19
CA HIS A 512 -9.19 -8.39 16.63
C HIS A 512 -9.37 -7.10 17.45
N SER A 513 -10.62 -6.75 17.76
CA SER A 513 -10.97 -5.62 18.65
C SER A 513 -12.46 -5.52 19.03
N GLY A 514 -13.33 -6.42 18.55
CA GLY A 514 -14.77 -6.35 18.75
C GLY A 514 -15.21 -6.45 20.21
N ILE A 515 -14.39 -7.04 21.09
CA ILE A 515 -14.65 -7.01 22.53
C ILE A 515 -14.70 -5.56 23.09
N LEU A 516 -13.93 -4.63 22.53
CA LEU A 516 -13.96 -3.22 22.93
C LEU A 516 -15.28 -2.54 22.55
N ALA A 517 -15.88 -2.91 21.42
CA ALA A 517 -17.20 -2.43 21.02
C ALA A 517 -18.30 -2.87 21.99
N ILE A 518 -18.24 -4.12 22.44
CA ILE A 518 -19.19 -4.65 23.44
C ILE A 518 -19.02 -3.91 24.77
N ARG A 519 -17.77 -3.73 25.24
CA ARG A 519 -17.46 -2.91 26.43
C ARG A 519 -18.04 -1.51 26.34
N ALA A 520 -17.91 -0.85 25.19
CA ALA A 520 -18.47 0.48 24.97
C ALA A 520 -20.01 0.48 25.04
N ALA A 521 -20.68 -0.52 24.47
CA ALA A 521 -22.13 -0.65 24.54
C ALA A 521 -22.64 -0.89 25.97
N VAL A 522 -21.94 -1.72 26.75
CA VAL A 522 -22.24 -1.95 28.18
C VAL A 522 -22.08 -0.64 28.97
N ALA A 523 -20.96 0.07 28.78
CA ALA A 523 -20.71 1.34 29.44
C ALA A 523 -21.77 2.40 29.09
N ALA A 524 -22.22 2.43 27.84
CA ALA A 524 -23.27 3.33 27.35
C ALA A 524 -24.69 2.92 27.78
N LYS A 525 -24.87 1.72 28.37
CA LYS A 525 -26.17 1.17 28.81
C LYS A 525 -27.22 1.17 27.70
N VAL A 526 -26.82 0.90 26.47
CA VAL A 526 -27.74 0.84 25.32
C VAL A 526 -28.35 -0.54 25.17
N ASN A 527 -29.62 -0.59 24.79
CA ASN A 527 -30.33 -1.86 24.59
C ASN A 527 -29.98 -2.45 23.22
N ILE A 528 -29.10 -3.44 23.20
CA ILE A 528 -28.57 -4.10 22.00
C ILE A 528 -28.29 -5.58 22.25
N THR A 529 -28.47 -6.41 21.24
CA THR A 529 -28.06 -7.83 21.29
C THR A 529 -26.93 -8.10 20.29
N TYR A 530 -25.76 -8.46 20.80
CA TYR A 530 -24.66 -8.93 19.96
C TYR A 530 -24.84 -10.41 19.62
N LYS A 531 -24.74 -10.73 18.33
CA LYS A 531 -24.73 -12.09 17.80
C LYS A 531 -23.31 -12.40 17.36
N ILE A 532 -22.57 -13.08 18.24
CA ILE A 532 -21.21 -13.53 17.93
C ILE A 532 -21.30 -14.78 17.06
N LEU A 533 -20.88 -14.63 15.80
CA LEU A 533 -20.93 -15.65 14.78
C LEU A 533 -19.60 -16.38 14.76
N TYR A 534 -19.56 -17.55 15.41
CA TYR A 534 -18.37 -18.37 15.56
C TYR A 534 -18.19 -19.34 14.38
N ASN A 535 -17.04 -19.30 13.73
CA ASN A 535 -16.67 -20.21 12.65
C ASN A 535 -15.18 -20.64 12.68
N ASP A 536 -14.44 -20.24 13.72
CA ASP A 536 -13.03 -20.57 13.98
C ASP A 536 -12.05 -20.04 12.92
N ALA A 537 -12.48 -19.09 12.07
CA ALA A 537 -11.71 -18.66 10.92
C ALA A 537 -11.92 -17.19 10.54
N VAL A 538 -10.85 -16.54 10.08
CA VAL A 538 -10.93 -15.28 9.34
C VAL A 538 -11.34 -15.59 7.89
N ALA A 539 -12.62 -15.90 7.73
CA ALA A 539 -13.14 -16.58 6.54
C ALA A 539 -13.06 -15.76 5.24
N MET A 540 -13.33 -14.45 5.28
CA MET A 540 -13.33 -13.62 4.06
C MET A 540 -11.94 -13.42 3.44
N THR A 541 -10.86 -13.70 4.18
CA THR A 541 -9.49 -13.51 3.70
C THR A 541 -8.79 -14.80 3.29
N GLY A 542 -9.51 -15.94 3.25
CA GLY A 542 -8.93 -17.23 2.86
C GLY A 542 -8.98 -18.32 3.93
N GLY A 543 -9.75 -18.15 5.01
CA GLY A 543 -10.02 -19.20 6.00
C GLY A 543 -8.85 -19.49 6.94
N GLN A 544 -8.00 -18.50 7.19
CA GLN A 544 -6.94 -18.60 8.20
C GLN A 544 -7.54 -18.74 9.60
N PRO A 545 -6.89 -19.44 10.54
CA PRO A 545 -7.30 -19.38 11.94
C PRO A 545 -7.21 -17.95 12.47
N HIS A 546 -8.14 -17.53 13.33
CA HIS A 546 -7.99 -16.25 14.04
C HIS A 546 -6.83 -16.33 15.05
N ASP A 547 -6.28 -15.18 15.45
CA ASP A 547 -5.11 -15.14 16.31
C ASP A 547 -5.50 -15.46 17.78
N GLY A 548 -4.93 -16.53 18.34
CA GLY A 548 -5.19 -16.99 19.71
C GLY A 548 -6.18 -18.16 19.81
N THR A 549 -6.40 -18.64 21.04
CA THR A 549 -7.31 -19.76 21.34
C THR A 549 -8.66 -19.25 21.82
N LEU A 550 -9.63 -19.12 20.91
CA LEU A 550 -11.03 -18.94 21.29
C LEU A 550 -11.77 -20.26 21.29
N SER A 551 -12.83 -20.28 22.08
CA SER A 551 -13.91 -21.25 22.00
C SER A 551 -15.18 -20.58 22.50
N VAL A 552 -16.35 -21.12 22.16
CA VAL A 552 -17.63 -20.58 22.65
C VAL A 552 -17.66 -20.43 24.18
N PRO A 553 -17.20 -21.40 25.00
CA PRO A 553 -17.11 -21.23 26.46
C PRO A 553 -16.21 -20.08 26.91
N ILE A 554 -15.07 -19.88 26.24
CA ILE A 554 -14.14 -18.77 26.56
C ILE A 554 -14.81 -17.43 26.27
N ILE A 555 -15.45 -17.29 25.11
CA ILE A 555 -16.18 -16.07 24.74
C ILE A 555 -17.29 -15.78 25.76
N ALA A 556 -18.07 -16.80 26.14
CA ALA A 556 -19.13 -16.64 27.14
C ALA A 556 -18.58 -16.19 28.49
N ALA A 557 -17.47 -16.77 28.95
CA ALA A 557 -16.82 -16.38 30.21
C ALA A 557 -16.26 -14.94 30.15
N GLN A 558 -15.67 -14.54 29.02
CA GLN A 558 -15.19 -13.17 28.80
C GLN A 558 -16.36 -12.17 28.85
N LEU A 559 -17.45 -12.45 28.12
CA LEU A 559 -18.64 -11.59 28.13
C LEU A 559 -19.32 -11.51 29.50
N ALA A 560 -19.42 -12.62 30.23
CA ALA A 560 -19.94 -12.62 31.59
C ALA A 560 -19.09 -11.72 32.51
N ALA A 561 -17.76 -11.71 32.32
CA ALA A 561 -16.87 -10.82 33.05
C ALA A 561 -17.05 -9.33 32.67
N GLU A 562 -17.54 -9.03 31.45
CA GLU A 562 -17.94 -7.67 31.05
C GLU A 562 -19.31 -7.25 31.59
N GLY A 563 -20.03 -8.14 32.29
CA GLY A 563 -21.36 -7.87 32.85
C GLY A 563 -22.51 -7.97 31.84
N VAL A 564 -22.34 -8.79 30.79
CA VAL A 564 -23.38 -9.13 29.79
C VAL A 564 -24.26 -10.28 30.24
#